data_AF-A0A918FQJ9-F1
#
_entry.id   AF-A0A918FQJ9-F1
#
_cell.length_a   1.000
_cell.length_b   1.000
_cell.length_c   1.000
_cell.angle_alpha   90.00
_cell.angle_beta   90.00
_cell.angle_gamma   90.00
#
_symmetry.space_group_name_H-M   'P 1'
#
loop_
_entity.id
_entity.type
_entity.pdbx_description
1 polymer ?
#
loop_
_entity_poly.entity_id
_entity_poly.type
_entity_poly.pdbx_seq_one_letter_code
_entity_poly.pdbx_strand_id
1 'polypeptide(L)'
;MQRDSERAVAWSEPVRCTAQPVAAPPGVAHHRLSADEHRWTFEELIPPTVLADVVPRDDPRAVYVIGRPGAGKTEATRMVRRAARSGSTHGR
;
A
#
# COMPACT_ATOMS: atom_id res chain seq x y z
N MET A 1 5.72 3.04 -17.67
CA MET A 1 6.51 4.18 -17.15
C MET A 1 5.58 5.34 -16.86
N GLN A 2 5.13 6.13 -17.86
CA GLN A 2 4.29 7.32 -17.68
C GLN A 2 3.04 7.11 -16.80
N ARG A 3 2.21 6.09 -17.08
CA ARG A 3 0.98 5.81 -16.31
C ARG A 3 1.20 5.39 -14.86
N ASP A 4 2.31 4.72 -14.55
CA ASP A 4 2.60 4.29 -13.18
C ASP A 4 3.21 5.43 -12.38
N SER A 5 3.98 6.31 -13.03
CA SER A 5 4.41 7.60 -12.48
C SER A 5 3.22 8.52 -12.18
N GLU A 6 2.25 8.62 -13.09
CA GLU A 6 1.01 9.39 -12.89
C GLU A 6 0.18 8.85 -11.72
N ARG A 7 0.14 7.51 -11.57
CA ARG A 7 -0.50 6.89 -10.40
C ARG A 7 0.27 7.17 -9.13
N ALA A 8 1.59 7.04 -9.13
CA ALA A 8 2.41 7.35 -7.95
C ALA A 8 2.26 8.82 -7.53
N VAL A 9 2.19 9.74 -8.50
CA VAL A 9 1.92 11.17 -8.28
C VAL A 9 0.52 11.37 -7.67
N ALA A 10 -0.51 10.72 -8.22
CA ALA A 10 -1.87 10.77 -7.67
C ALA A 10 -1.98 10.17 -6.26
N TRP A 11 -1.07 9.28 -5.87
CA TRP A 11 -1.01 8.74 -4.51
C TRP A 11 -0.19 9.64 -3.55
N SER A 12 0.62 10.54 -4.09
CA SER A 12 1.38 11.52 -3.30
C SER A 12 0.62 12.82 -3.03
N GLU A 13 -0.50 13.07 -3.71
CA GLU A 13 -1.40 14.19 -3.42
C GLU A 13 -2.63 13.63 -2.68
N PRO A 14 -2.80 13.74 -1.34
CA PRO A 14 -2.29 14.72 -0.39
C PRO A 14 -1.51 14.04 0.75
N VAL A 15 -0.54 13.19 0.44
CA VAL A 15 0.48 12.91 1.45
C VAL A 15 1.18 14.24 1.62
N ARG A 16 1.00 14.91 2.76
CA ARG A 16 1.76 16.11 3.10
C ARG A 16 3.23 15.75 2.90
N CYS A 17 3.80 16.06 1.73
CA CYS A 17 5.24 16.00 1.52
C CYS A 17 5.79 17.15 2.36
N THR A 18 5.95 16.89 3.66
CA THR A 18 6.65 17.75 4.62
C THR A 18 8.13 17.85 4.29
N ALA A 19 8.62 17.04 3.34
CA ALA A 19 9.92 17.16 2.73
C ALA A 19 10.07 18.52 2.02
N GLN A 20 10.60 19.50 2.75
CA GLN A 20 11.04 20.78 2.22
C GLN A 20 12.12 20.54 1.16
N PRO A 21 12.16 21.34 0.07
CA PRO A 21 13.28 21.31 -0.86
C PRO A 21 14.58 21.66 -0.11
N VAL A 22 15.52 20.72 -0.05
CA VAL A 22 16.83 20.94 0.59
C VAL A 22 17.88 21.12 -0.51
N ALA A 23 18.72 22.15 -0.38
CA ALA A 23 19.74 22.50 -1.39
C ALA A 23 20.86 21.46 -1.55
N ALA A 24 20.98 20.53 -0.59
CA ALA A 24 21.91 19.41 -0.64
C ALA A 24 21.14 18.10 -0.89
N PRO A 25 21.73 17.10 -1.60
CA PRO A 25 21.11 15.81 -1.80
C PRO A 25 20.70 15.22 -0.46
N PRO A 26 19.41 14.97 -0.25
CA PRO A 26 18.94 14.40 1.00
C PRO A 26 19.60 13.02 1.18
N GLY A 27 20.47 12.88 2.19
CA GLY A 27 20.98 11.58 2.60
C GLY A 27 19.85 10.63 3.00
N VAL A 28 20.11 9.33 3.14
CA VAL A 28 19.08 8.30 3.42
C VAL A 28 18.22 8.58 4.67
N ALA A 29 18.70 9.41 5.59
CA ALA A 29 17.95 9.85 6.77
C ALA A 29 16.77 10.76 6.44
N HIS A 30 16.77 11.45 5.29
CA HIS A 30 15.66 12.32 4.86
C HIS A 30 14.40 11.56 4.45
N HIS A 31 14.51 10.26 4.19
CA HIS A 31 13.34 9.40 3.94
C HIS A 31 12.85 8.71 5.22
N ARG A 32 13.48 8.98 6.37
CA ARG A 32 13.01 8.46 7.65
C ARG A 32 11.91 9.34 8.18
N LEU A 33 10.77 8.73 8.43
CA LEU A 33 9.71 9.35 9.21
C LEU A 33 10.07 9.24 10.69
N SER A 34 9.78 10.28 11.46
CA SER A 34 9.75 10.21 12.91
C SER A 34 8.68 9.23 13.40
N ALA A 35 8.72 8.84 14.68
CA ALA A 35 7.71 7.96 15.26
C ALA A 35 6.29 8.55 15.16
N ASP A 36 6.16 9.88 15.32
CA ASP A 36 4.88 10.58 15.24
C ASP A 36 4.38 10.64 13.80
N GLU A 37 5.26 10.87 12.83
CA GLU A 37 4.91 10.81 11.39
C GLU A 37 4.53 9.38 10.96
N HIS A 38 5.21 8.35 11.49
CA HIS A 38 4.81 6.96 11.30
C HIS A 38 3.42 6.68 11.89
N ARG A 39 3.15 7.15 13.11
CA ARG A 39 1.88 7.01 13.81
C ARG A 39 0.75 7.65 13.01
N TRP A 40 0.92 8.90 12.63
CA TRP A 40 -0.04 9.67 11.86
C TRP A 40 -0.28 9.04 10.49
N THR A 41 0.78 8.65 9.78
CA THR A 41 0.65 7.98 8.47
C THR A 41 -0.11 6.67 8.59
N PHE A 42 0.16 5.89 9.62
CA PHE A 42 -0.60 4.69 9.89
C PHE A 42 -2.05 5.08 10.14
N GLU A 43 -2.37 5.78 11.22
CA GLU A 43 -3.74 6.03 11.68
C GLU A 43 -4.62 6.76 10.66
N GLU A 44 -4.09 7.78 9.99
CA GLU A 44 -4.88 8.69 9.15
C GLU A 44 -4.91 8.29 7.68
N LEU A 45 -3.89 7.58 7.17
CA LEU A 45 -3.81 7.25 5.75
C LEU A 45 -4.03 5.76 5.47
N ILE A 46 -3.46 4.85 6.27
CA ILE A 46 -3.44 3.42 5.94
C ILE A 46 -4.80 2.77 6.23
N PRO A 47 -5.26 2.54 7.49
CA PRO A 47 -6.55 1.93 7.77
C PRO A 47 -7.73 2.60 7.07
N PRO A 48 -7.87 3.95 7.06
CA PRO A 48 -9.01 4.58 6.38
C PRO A 48 -9.05 4.27 4.89
N THR A 49 -7.90 4.19 4.21
CA THR A 49 -7.87 3.91 2.77
C THR A 49 -7.95 2.42 2.45
N VAL A 50 -7.22 1.58 3.17
CA VAL A 50 -7.06 0.16 2.82
C VAL A 50 -8.10 -0.75 3.47
N LEU A 51 -8.73 -0.32 4.57
CA LEU A 51 -9.71 -1.10 5.32
C LEU A 51 -11.16 -0.58 5.20
N ALA A 52 -11.41 0.55 4.52
CA ALA A 52 -12.75 1.16 4.40
C ALA A 52 -13.87 0.16 4.06
N ASP A 53 -13.61 -0.75 3.12
CA ASP A 53 -14.58 -1.73 2.61
C ASP A 53 -14.21 -3.18 2.96
N VAL A 54 -13.37 -3.39 3.99
CA VAL A 54 -12.93 -4.73 4.39
C VAL A 54 -13.94 -5.34 5.37
N VAL A 55 -14.42 -6.53 5.02
CA VAL A 55 -15.33 -7.31 5.88
C VAL A 55 -14.51 -8.15 6.87
N PRO A 56 -14.76 -8.07 8.18
CA PRO A 56 -14.16 -8.96 9.17
C PRO A 56 -14.41 -10.44 8.85
N ARG A 57 -13.44 -11.31 9.20
CA ARG A 57 -13.52 -12.76 8.98
C ARG A 57 -13.02 -13.49 10.23
N ASP A 58 -13.69 -14.57 10.60
CA ASP A 58 -13.29 -15.41 11.74
C ASP A 58 -12.04 -16.26 11.42
N ASP A 59 -11.85 -16.63 10.15
CA ASP A 59 -10.65 -17.30 9.61
C ASP A 59 -9.92 -16.39 8.60
N PRO A 60 -9.15 -15.38 9.07
CA PRO A 60 -8.43 -14.48 8.18
C PRO A 60 -7.25 -15.18 7.52
N ARG A 61 -7.11 -15.02 6.20
CA ARG A 61 -6.03 -15.64 5.41
C ARG A 61 -5.11 -14.58 4.80
N ALA A 62 -3.81 -14.82 4.88
CA ALA A 62 -2.78 -13.99 4.26
C ALA A 62 -2.17 -14.68 3.03
N VAL A 63 -1.96 -13.92 1.94
CA VAL A 63 -1.34 -14.41 0.71
C VAL A 63 -0.16 -13.53 0.36
N TYR A 64 1.04 -14.12 0.24
CA TYR A 64 2.24 -13.42 -0.18
C TYR A 64 2.44 -13.53 -1.70
N VAL A 65 2.45 -12.40 -2.40
CA VAL A 65 2.73 -12.34 -3.85
C VAL A 65 4.17 -11.88 -4.08
N ILE A 66 5.03 -12.81 -4.46
CA ILE A 66 6.49 -12.60 -4.60
C ILE A 66 6.92 -12.91 -6.04
N GLY A 67 7.93 -12.19 -6.52
CA GLY A 67 8.47 -12.34 -7.88
C GLY A 67 9.47 -11.24 -8.23
N ARG A 68 10.10 -11.34 -9.39
CA ARG A 68 11.01 -10.28 -9.89
C ARG A 68 10.23 -8.99 -10.23
N PRO A 69 10.88 -7.83 -10.29
CA PRO A 69 10.30 -6.64 -10.92
C PRO A 69 9.83 -6.98 -12.35
N GLY A 70 8.65 -6.48 -12.74
CA GLY A 70 8.07 -6.78 -14.05
C GLY A 70 7.41 -8.15 -14.22
N ALA A 71 7.44 -9.03 -13.21
CA ALA A 71 6.87 -10.40 -13.31
C ALA A 71 5.33 -10.48 -13.24
N GLY A 72 4.62 -9.36 -13.39
CA GLY A 72 3.15 -9.37 -13.40
C GLY A 72 2.45 -9.53 -12.04
N LYS A 73 3.11 -9.17 -10.93
CA LYS A 73 2.52 -9.28 -9.56
C LYS A 73 1.16 -8.58 -9.42
N THR A 74 0.95 -7.48 -10.14
CA THR A 74 -0.33 -6.76 -10.18
C THR A 74 -1.47 -7.68 -10.59
N GLU A 75 -1.25 -8.55 -11.57
CA GLU A 75 -2.27 -9.44 -12.11
C GLU A 75 -2.55 -10.61 -11.17
N ALA A 76 -1.50 -11.15 -10.55
CA ALA A 76 -1.63 -12.13 -9.47
C ALA A 76 -2.45 -11.55 -8.29
N THR A 77 -2.14 -10.32 -7.84
CA THR A 77 -2.88 -9.66 -6.75
C THR A 77 -4.35 -9.44 -7.12
N ARG A 78 -4.67 -9.06 -8.36
CA ARG A 78 -6.07 -8.91 -8.83
C ARG A 78 -6.81 -10.24 -8.86
N MET A 79 -6.13 -11.34 -9.20
CA MET A 79 -6.71 -12.68 -9.16
C MET A 79 -7.01 -13.10 -7.71
N VAL A 80 -6.05 -12.93 -6.80
CA VAL A 80 -6.23 -13.24 -5.36
C VAL A 80 -7.39 -12.42 -4.77
N ARG A 81 -7.45 -11.11 -5.04
CA ARG A 81 -8.55 -10.25 -4.57
C ARG A 81 -9.91 -10.73 -5.09
N ARG A 82 -10.01 -11.20 -6.33
CA ARG A 82 -11.26 -11.76 -6.87
C ARG A 82 -11.65 -13.05 -6.18
N ALA A 83 -10.71 -13.97 -6.00
CA ALA A 83 -10.96 -15.24 -5.33
C ALA A 83 -11.39 -15.07 -3.85
N ALA A 84 -10.87 -14.04 -3.18
CA ALA A 84 -11.19 -13.73 -1.78
C ALA A 84 -12.58 -13.07 -1.56
N ARG A 85 -13.23 -12.53 -2.61
CA ARG A 85 -14.57 -11.90 -2.51
C ARG A 85 -15.68 -12.93 -2.34
N SER A 86 -15.64 -13.97 -3.15
CA SER A 86 -16.40 -15.19 -2.89
C SER A 86 -15.87 -15.76 -1.59
N GLY A 87 -16.71 -15.87 -0.56
CA GLY A 87 -16.38 -16.71 0.58
C GLY A 87 -16.04 -18.08 0.02
N SER A 88 -14.76 -18.39 -0.12
CA SER A 88 -14.28 -19.72 -0.45
C SER A 88 -14.52 -20.53 0.81
N THR A 89 -15.78 -20.91 0.97
CA THR A 89 -16.26 -22.01 1.78
C THR A 89 -15.49 -23.25 1.33
N HIS A 90 -14.34 -23.45 1.95
CA HIS A 90 -13.84 -24.78 2.16
C HIS A 90 -14.15 -25.10 3.61
N GLY A 91 -15.37 -25.63 3.81
CA GLY A 91 -15.61 -26.50 4.93
C GLY A 91 -14.84 -27.79 4.68
N ARG A 92 -13.85 -28.05 5.53
CA ARG A 92 -13.56 -29.39 6.03
C ARG A 92 -12.77 -29.29 7.32
#